data_AF-A0A7R7ED43-F1
#
_entry.id   AF-A0A7R7ED43-F1
#
_cell.length_a   1.000
_cell.length_b   1.000
_cell.length_c   1.000
_cell.angle_alpha   90.00
_cell.angle_beta   90.00
_cell.angle_gamma   90.00
#
_symmetry.space_group_name_H-M   'P 1'
#
loop_
_entity.id
_entity.type
_entity.pdbx_description
1 polymer ?
#
loop_
_entity_poly.entity_id
_entity_poly.type
_entity_poly.pdbx_seq_one_letter_code
_entity_poly.pdbx_strand_id
1 'polypeptide(L)'
;MGFTNEFAAYDDRFIPSLRKLADAAKSGGALAILQLFHAGNKAVPELIPDGELVSASALAAPAGPFNRGEQASRALGHDEISGVIHDFGEATRRAIEAGFDGVELHGAHGFLIQNFFSPWFNQRTDEWGGSLANRMRFPLEVVREVRRVIETHARKPFLLRYRGFVE
;
A
#
# COMPACT_ATOMS: atom_id res chain seq x y z
N MET A 1 -2.66 3.81 10.67
CA MET A 1 -1.41 4.44 10.18
C MET A 1 -0.27 3.54 10.61
N GLY A 2 0.74 3.32 9.76
CA GLY A 2 1.80 2.34 10.05
C GLY A 2 2.91 2.86 10.96
N PHE A 3 3.25 4.15 10.80
CA PHE A 3 4.33 4.80 11.54
C PHE A 3 3.93 6.21 11.99
N THR A 4 4.70 6.79 12.91
CA THR A 4 4.49 8.15 13.41
C THR A 4 4.90 9.18 12.36
N ASN A 5 4.18 10.30 12.30
CA ASN A 5 4.52 11.47 11.47
C ASN A 5 4.49 11.24 9.94
N GLU A 6 3.68 10.28 9.48
CA GLU A 6 3.47 10.04 8.07
C GLU A 6 2.26 10.81 7.51
N PHE A 7 2.24 10.99 6.19
CA PHE A 7 1.04 11.44 5.49
C PHE A 7 0.01 10.31 5.40
N ALA A 8 -1.27 10.69 5.44
CA ALA A 8 -2.39 9.76 5.37
C ALA A 8 -3.22 10.00 4.10
N ALA A 9 -3.67 8.93 3.46
CA ALA A 9 -4.55 8.96 2.29
C ALA A 9 -5.69 7.92 2.39
N TYR A 10 -6.01 7.44 3.60
CA TYR A 10 -7.02 6.41 3.83
C TYR A 10 -8.45 6.97 4.04
N ASP A 11 -8.59 8.28 4.20
CA ASP A 11 -9.87 8.95 4.49
C ASP A 11 -9.95 10.31 3.77
N ASP A 12 -11.14 10.70 3.34
CA ASP A 12 -11.40 11.93 2.57
C ASP A 12 -11.03 13.20 3.35
N ARG A 13 -11.02 13.13 4.69
CA ARG A 13 -10.59 14.25 5.54
C ARG A 13 -9.16 14.70 5.29
N PHE A 14 -8.31 13.86 4.68
CA PHE A 14 -6.92 14.19 4.38
C PHE A 14 -6.74 14.89 3.03
N ILE A 15 -7.76 14.93 2.17
CA ILE A 15 -7.69 15.57 0.85
C ILE A 15 -7.23 17.04 0.95
N PRO A 16 -7.73 17.88 1.88
CA PRO A 16 -7.25 19.26 2.01
C PRO A 16 -5.77 19.37 2.37
N SER A 17 -5.24 18.51 3.25
CA SER A 17 -3.81 18.50 3.59
C SER A 17 -2.95 17.95 2.46
N LEU A 18 -3.42 16.91 1.78
CA LEU A 18 -2.76 16.34 0.61
C LEU A 18 -2.68 17.34 -0.53
N ARG A 19 -3.72 18.17 -0.71
CA ARG A 19 -3.72 19.27 -1.69
C ARG A 19 -2.64 20.30 -1.40
N LYS A 20 -2.51 20.74 -0.15
CA LYS A 20 -1.42 21.65 0.26
C LYS A 20 -0.05 21.06 -0.06
N LEU A 21 0.13 19.75 0.16
CA LEU A 21 1.38 19.06 -0.16
C LEU A 21 1.65 19.01 -1.67
N ALA A 22 0.64 18.66 -2.47
CA ALA A 22 0.74 18.64 -3.93
C ALA A 22 1.06 20.04 -4.48
N ASP A 23 0.34 21.08 -4.04
CA ASP A 23 0.55 22.46 -4.47
C ASP A 23 1.97 22.95 -4.13
N ALA A 24 2.44 22.65 -2.91
CA ALA A 24 3.80 23.00 -2.48
C ALA A 24 4.87 22.27 -3.29
N ALA A 25 4.71 20.96 -3.54
CA ALA A 25 5.66 20.18 -4.34
C ALA A 25 5.74 20.67 -5.80
N LYS A 26 4.63 21.22 -6.31
CA LYS A 26 4.48 21.68 -7.70
C LYS A 26 4.77 23.17 -7.89
N SER A 27 5.03 23.93 -6.83
CA SER A 27 5.19 25.39 -6.91
C SER A 27 6.35 25.85 -7.80
N GLY A 28 7.32 24.96 -8.04
CA GLY A 28 8.45 25.17 -8.96
C GLY A 28 8.29 24.52 -10.34
N GLY A 29 7.12 24.00 -10.68
CA GLY A 29 6.85 23.32 -11.97
C GLY A 29 7.22 21.84 -12.02
N ALA A 30 7.66 21.24 -10.90
CA ALA A 30 7.90 19.80 -10.80
C ALA A 30 6.58 19.01 -10.78
N LEU A 31 6.64 17.71 -11.12
CA LEU A 31 5.54 16.77 -10.92
C LEU A 31 5.51 16.30 -9.46
N ALA A 32 4.31 16.16 -8.90
CA ALA A 32 4.13 15.55 -7.58
C ALA A 32 3.57 14.12 -7.69
N ILE A 33 4.30 13.15 -7.14
CA ILE A 33 3.91 11.73 -7.12
C ILE A 33 3.72 11.28 -5.67
N LEU A 34 2.53 10.79 -5.33
CA LEU A 34 2.26 10.26 -3.99
C LEU A 34 2.62 8.77 -3.93
N GLN A 35 3.58 8.39 -3.09
CA GLN A 35 3.87 6.97 -2.85
C GLN A 35 2.82 6.39 -1.89
N LEU A 36 2.14 5.34 -2.33
CA LEU A 36 1.16 4.58 -1.57
C LEU A 36 1.80 3.30 -1.05
N PHE A 37 1.63 3.04 0.24
CA PHE A 37 2.09 1.80 0.87
C PHE A 37 1.09 1.36 1.95
N HIS A 38 1.19 0.08 2.31
CA HIS A 38 0.53 -0.46 3.49
C HIS A 38 1.59 -1.17 4.35
N ALA A 39 1.66 -0.80 5.63
CA ALA A 39 2.74 -1.23 6.52
C ALA A 39 2.80 -2.77 6.71
N GLY A 40 1.64 -3.44 6.67
CA GLY A 40 1.56 -4.88 6.87
C GLY A 40 2.16 -5.28 8.21
N ASN A 41 3.02 -6.30 8.21
CA ASN A 41 3.69 -6.78 9.42
C ASN A 41 4.77 -5.84 9.98
N LYS A 42 5.02 -4.70 9.32
CA LYS A 42 5.97 -3.69 9.78
C LYS A 42 5.33 -2.56 10.58
N ALA A 43 4.01 -2.54 10.69
CA ALA A 43 3.32 -1.50 11.45
C ALA A 43 3.82 -1.48 12.91
N VAL A 44 3.76 -0.30 13.52
CA VAL A 44 3.92 -0.11 14.96
C VAL A 44 2.57 -0.48 15.61
N PRO A 45 2.49 -1.52 16.47
CA PRO A 45 1.22 -1.99 17.03
C PRO A 45 0.41 -0.90 17.71
N GLU A 46 1.07 0.05 18.38
CA GLU A 46 0.40 1.15 19.09
C GLU A 46 -0.32 2.15 18.16
N LEU A 47 -0.08 2.08 16.84
CA LEU A 47 -0.63 3.01 15.84
C LEU A 47 -1.75 2.40 14.97
N ILE A 48 -2.05 1.12 15.17
CA ILE A 48 -3.05 0.38 14.40
C ILE A 48 -4.21 -0.09 15.28
N PRO A 49 -5.42 -0.26 14.72
CA PRO A 49 -6.55 -0.79 15.47
C PRO A 49 -6.19 -2.11 16.15
N ASP A 50 -6.56 -2.22 17.43
CA ASP A 50 -6.40 -3.42 18.27
C ASP A 50 -4.95 -3.93 18.41
N GLY A 51 -3.95 -3.19 17.94
CA GLY A 51 -2.56 -3.62 17.91
C GLY A 51 -2.29 -4.82 17.01
N GLU A 52 -3.19 -5.17 16.09
CA GLU A 52 -3.10 -6.41 15.33
C GLU A 52 -2.34 -6.23 14.00
N LEU A 53 -1.09 -6.72 13.97
CA LEU A 53 -0.29 -6.74 12.74
C LEU A 53 -0.93 -7.67 11.70
N VAL A 54 -0.98 -7.26 10.43
CA VAL A 54 -1.55 -8.08 9.34
C VAL A 54 -0.53 -8.36 8.24
N SER A 55 -0.65 -9.52 7.59
CA SER A 55 0.24 -9.95 6.51
C SER A 55 -0.45 -10.99 5.61
N ALA A 56 0.27 -11.49 4.61
CA ALA A 56 -0.19 -12.61 3.79
C ALA A 56 -0.34 -13.91 4.62
N SER A 57 0.47 -14.12 5.65
CA SER A 57 0.43 -15.31 6.50
C SER A 57 0.71 -14.95 7.95
N ALA A 58 0.37 -15.84 8.87
CA ALA A 58 0.67 -15.66 10.28
C ALA A 58 2.14 -15.98 10.57
N LEU A 59 2.98 -14.94 10.68
CA LEU A 59 4.39 -15.08 11.02
C LEU A 59 4.94 -13.83 11.74
N ALA A 60 5.97 -14.04 12.55
CA ALA A 60 6.78 -12.96 13.09
C ALA A 60 7.74 -12.44 12.01
N ALA A 61 7.74 -11.13 11.77
CA ALA A 61 8.73 -10.50 10.91
C ALA A 61 10.07 -10.38 11.66
N PRO A 62 11.21 -10.34 10.96
CA PRO A 62 12.48 -10.05 11.61
C PRO A 62 12.44 -8.66 12.27
N ALA A 63 13.18 -8.50 13.36
CA ALA A 63 13.35 -7.20 13.98
C ALA A 63 13.82 -6.16 12.95
N GLY A 64 13.19 -5.00 12.96
CA GLY A 64 13.50 -3.88 12.11
C GLY A 64 13.50 -2.56 12.89
N PRO A 65 13.75 -1.43 12.21
CA PRO A 65 13.87 -0.13 12.87
C PRO A 65 12.60 0.33 13.58
N PHE A 66 11.44 -0.24 13.24
CA PHE A 66 10.13 0.19 13.74
C PHE A 66 9.38 -0.89 14.51
N ASN A 67 9.81 -2.15 14.44
CA ASN A 67 9.14 -3.28 15.06
C ASN A 67 10.20 -4.26 15.56
N ARG A 68 10.08 -4.72 16.81
CA ARG A 68 11.05 -5.62 17.46
C ARG A 68 11.00 -7.05 16.94
N GLY A 69 10.02 -7.39 16.10
CA GLY A 69 9.83 -8.75 15.57
C GLY A 69 9.28 -9.74 16.60
N GLU A 70 8.77 -9.24 17.72
CA GLU A 70 8.28 -10.04 18.85
C GLU A 70 6.83 -10.51 18.64
N GLN A 71 6.05 -9.76 17.86
CA GLN A 71 4.65 -10.04 17.58
C GLN A 71 4.47 -10.70 16.21
N ALA A 72 3.76 -11.82 16.18
CA ALA A 72 3.32 -12.43 14.94
C ALA A 72 2.20 -11.62 14.29
N SER A 73 2.23 -11.49 12.97
CA SER A 73 1.10 -10.97 12.19
C SER A 73 -0.02 -12.00 12.11
N ARG A 74 -1.25 -11.54 11.88
CA ARG A 74 -2.40 -12.34 11.45
C ARG A 74 -2.42 -12.41 9.92
N ALA A 75 -2.82 -13.57 9.40
CA ALA A 75 -3.10 -13.72 7.97
C ALA A 75 -4.40 -13.00 7.60
N LEU A 76 -4.36 -12.16 6.56
CA LEU A 76 -5.56 -11.54 6.00
C LEU A 76 -6.50 -12.59 5.39
N GLY A 77 -7.80 -12.45 5.63
CA GLY A 77 -8.85 -13.21 4.95
C GLY A 77 -9.08 -12.71 3.52
N HIS A 78 -9.81 -13.48 2.71
CA HIS A 78 -10.11 -13.14 1.31
C HIS A 78 -10.81 -11.76 1.18
N ASP A 79 -11.81 -11.49 2.03
CA ASP A 79 -12.56 -10.23 1.99
C ASP A 79 -11.70 -9.04 2.43
N GLU A 80 -10.82 -9.24 3.41
CA GLU A 80 -9.87 -8.21 3.83
C GLU A 80 -8.85 -7.90 2.74
N ILE A 81 -8.39 -8.91 2.00
CA ILE A 81 -7.50 -8.72 0.85
C ILE A 81 -8.19 -7.86 -0.21
N SER A 82 -9.46 -8.17 -0.51
CA SER A 82 -10.28 -7.38 -1.43
C SER A 82 -10.49 -5.95 -0.93
N GLY A 83 -10.71 -5.76 0.37
CA GLY A 83 -10.79 -4.45 1.02
C GLY A 83 -9.51 -3.65 0.86
N VAL A 84 -8.34 -4.25 1.11
CA VAL A 84 -7.05 -3.58 0.93
C VAL A 84 -6.82 -3.18 -0.53
N ILE A 85 -7.19 -4.02 -1.51
CA ILE A 85 -7.11 -3.67 -2.93
C ILE A 85 -7.97 -2.42 -3.23
N HIS A 86 -9.20 -2.40 -2.71
CA HIS A 86 -10.09 -1.25 -2.83
C HIS A 86 -9.51 0.01 -2.17
N ASP A 87 -8.87 -0.12 -0.99
CA ASP A 87 -8.25 0.99 -0.28
C ASP A 87 -7.09 1.63 -1.06
N PHE A 88 -6.30 0.84 -1.80
CA PHE A 88 -5.31 1.39 -2.75
C PHE A 88 -5.97 2.19 -3.88
N GLY A 89 -7.13 1.72 -4.35
CA GLY A 89 -7.98 2.45 -5.29
C GLY A 89 -8.46 3.78 -4.72
N GLU A 90 -9.07 3.78 -3.54
CA GLU A 90 -9.56 5.00 -2.89
C GLU A 90 -8.44 5.99 -2.54
N ALA A 91 -7.27 5.50 -2.10
CA ALA A 91 -6.10 6.36 -1.90
C ALA A 91 -5.64 7.00 -3.21
N THR A 92 -5.73 6.29 -4.34
CA THR A 92 -5.45 6.84 -5.68
C THR A 92 -6.47 7.90 -6.08
N ARG A 93 -7.77 7.65 -5.84
CA ARG A 93 -8.84 8.64 -6.09
C ARG A 93 -8.58 9.93 -5.31
N ARG A 94 -8.20 9.82 -4.04
CA ARG A 94 -7.84 10.97 -3.19
C ARG A 94 -6.58 11.69 -3.69
N ALA A 95 -5.58 10.96 -4.19
CA ALA A 95 -4.40 11.57 -4.79
C ALA A 95 -4.75 12.41 -6.03
N ILE A 96 -5.63 11.88 -6.90
CA ILE A 96 -6.16 12.60 -8.06
C ILE A 96 -6.89 13.88 -7.60
N GLU A 97 -7.82 13.76 -6.64
CA GLU A 97 -8.61 14.88 -6.13
C GLU A 97 -7.76 15.95 -5.41
N ALA A 98 -6.69 15.52 -4.75
CA ALA A 98 -5.72 16.41 -4.11
C ALA A 98 -4.80 17.11 -5.12
N GLY A 99 -4.79 16.70 -6.40
CA GLY A 99 -4.04 17.41 -7.45
C GLY A 99 -2.63 16.89 -7.72
N PHE A 100 -2.28 15.70 -7.20
CA PHE A 100 -1.05 15.00 -7.60
C PHE A 100 -1.06 14.70 -9.10
N ASP A 101 0.12 14.45 -9.66
CA ASP A 101 0.32 14.08 -11.07
C ASP A 101 0.51 12.57 -11.25
N GLY A 102 0.57 11.82 -10.15
CA GLY A 102 0.64 10.38 -10.18
C GLY A 102 0.67 9.74 -8.80
N VAL A 103 0.62 8.42 -8.81
CA VAL A 103 0.89 7.57 -7.64
C VAL A 103 2.00 6.58 -7.93
N GLU A 104 2.70 6.20 -6.86
CA GLU A 104 3.67 5.12 -6.88
C GLU A 104 3.26 4.03 -5.89
N LEU A 105 3.18 2.78 -6.34
CA LEU A 105 2.89 1.64 -5.48
C LEU A 105 4.18 1.10 -4.86
N HIS A 106 4.24 1.05 -3.53
CA HIS A 106 5.39 0.53 -2.81
C HIS A 106 5.33 -1.01 -2.67
N GLY A 107 5.84 -1.71 -3.68
CA GLY A 107 5.98 -3.17 -3.72
C GLY A 107 7.33 -3.71 -3.24
N ALA A 108 7.95 -3.08 -2.25
CA ALA A 108 9.33 -3.35 -1.83
C ALA A 108 9.51 -3.25 -0.30
N HIS A 109 10.71 -3.55 0.18
CA HIS A 109 11.15 -3.45 1.58
C HIS A 109 10.32 -4.20 2.63
N GLY A 110 9.61 -5.26 2.25
CA GLY A 110 8.84 -6.13 3.14
C GLY A 110 7.53 -5.52 3.59
N PHE A 111 7.02 -4.49 2.90
CA PHE A 111 5.66 -3.99 3.08
C PHE A 111 4.62 -4.95 2.49
N LEU A 112 3.32 -4.67 2.70
CA LEU A 112 2.26 -5.64 2.46
C LEU A 112 2.27 -6.25 1.05
N ILE A 113 2.49 -5.45 0.01
CA ILE A 113 2.61 -5.97 -1.37
C ILE A 113 3.75 -6.99 -1.49
N GLN A 114 4.90 -6.73 -0.87
CA GLN A 114 5.99 -7.71 -0.83
C GLN A 114 5.71 -8.87 0.13
N ASN A 115 4.92 -8.68 1.19
CA ASN A 115 4.47 -9.79 2.04
C ASN A 115 3.69 -10.84 1.24
N PHE A 116 2.87 -10.42 0.27
CA PHE A 116 2.18 -11.35 -0.64
C PHE A 116 3.10 -11.93 -1.72
N PHE A 117 4.02 -11.15 -2.28
CA PHE A 117 4.89 -11.62 -3.36
C PHE A 117 5.93 -12.66 -2.88
N SER A 118 6.58 -12.40 -1.75
CA SER A 118 7.71 -13.19 -1.28
C SER A 118 7.28 -14.56 -0.73
N PRO A 119 7.87 -15.68 -1.17
CA PRO A 119 7.59 -17.00 -0.61
C PRO A 119 8.06 -17.15 0.85
N TRP A 120 8.87 -16.22 1.37
CA TRP A 120 9.24 -16.21 2.79
C TRP A 120 8.06 -15.74 3.66
N PHE A 121 7.42 -14.65 3.24
CA PHE A 121 6.28 -14.05 3.96
C PHE A 121 4.94 -14.72 3.62
N ASN A 122 4.78 -15.27 2.41
CA ASN A 122 3.53 -15.86 1.96
C ASN A 122 3.60 -17.39 1.96
N GLN A 123 3.07 -17.97 3.04
CA GLN A 123 2.91 -19.42 3.24
C GLN A 123 1.47 -19.89 2.96
N ARG A 124 0.65 -19.09 2.27
CA ARG A 124 -0.74 -19.44 2.00
C ARG A 124 -0.83 -20.59 1.00
N THR A 125 -1.93 -21.35 1.09
CA THR A 125 -2.26 -22.46 0.18
C THR A 125 -3.52 -22.18 -0.65
N ASP A 126 -4.02 -20.95 -0.64
CA ASP A 126 -5.18 -20.51 -1.41
C ASP A 126 -4.76 -19.76 -2.70
N GLU A 127 -5.70 -19.09 -3.36
CA GLU A 127 -5.44 -18.36 -4.60
C GLU A 127 -4.48 -17.16 -4.45
N TRP A 128 -4.19 -16.75 -3.20
CA TRP A 128 -3.31 -15.64 -2.88
C TRP A 128 -1.89 -16.09 -2.53
N GLY A 129 -1.59 -17.40 -2.50
CA GLY A 129 -0.23 -17.91 -2.25
C GLY A 129 0.07 -19.29 -2.84
N GLY A 130 1.19 -19.87 -2.42
CA GLY A 130 1.68 -21.13 -2.97
C GLY A 130 2.47 -20.92 -4.26
N SER A 131 1.81 -20.91 -5.42
CA SER A 131 2.50 -20.72 -6.71
C SER A 131 2.98 -19.27 -6.93
N LEU A 132 3.96 -19.06 -7.81
CA LEU A 132 4.37 -17.69 -8.20
C LEU A 132 3.18 -16.89 -8.76
N ALA A 133 2.33 -17.51 -9.58
CA ALA A 133 1.15 -16.87 -10.15
C ALA A 133 0.18 -16.38 -9.07
N ASN A 134 -0.06 -17.19 -8.03
CA ASN A 134 -0.91 -16.82 -6.91
C ASN A 134 -0.27 -15.72 -6.03
N ARG A 135 1.03 -15.81 -5.74
CA ARG A 135 1.75 -14.76 -4.99
C ARG A 135 1.81 -13.42 -5.74
N MET A 136 1.81 -13.46 -7.08
CA MET A 136 1.71 -12.27 -7.94
C MET A 136 0.28 -11.73 -8.03
N ARG A 137 -0.75 -12.48 -7.63
CA ARG A 137 -2.16 -12.07 -7.76
C ARG A 137 -2.41 -10.76 -7.02
N PHE A 138 -2.07 -10.67 -5.74
CA PHE A 138 -2.31 -9.46 -4.94
C PHE A 138 -1.64 -8.20 -5.54
N PRO A 139 -0.33 -8.17 -5.83
CA PRO A 139 0.30 -7.03 -6.51
C PRO A 139 -0.38 -6.65 -7.83
N LEU A 140 -0.79 -7.64 -8.63
CA LEU A 140 -1.44 -7.40 -9.93
C LEU A 140 -2.86 -6.85 -9.77
N GLU A 141 -3.64 -7.34 -8.81
CA GLU A 141 -4.97 -6.80 -8.53
C GLU A 141 -4.91 -5.36 -8.00
N VAL A 142 -3.92 -5.03 -7.15
CA VAL A 142 -3.68 -3.64 -6.72
C VAL A 142 -3.38 -2.75 -7.93
N VAL A 143 -2.49 -3.18 -8.85
CA VAL A 143 -2.20 -2.43 -10.08
C VAL A 143 -3.44 -2.26 -10.96
N ARG A 144 -4.27 -3.30 -11.09
CA ARG A 144 -5.51 -3.24 -11.89
C ARG A 144 -6.51 -2.27 -11.30
N GLU A 145 -6.75 -2.32 -9.99
CA GLU A 145 -7.68 -1.42 -9.31
C GLU A 145 -7.22 0.04 -9.43
N VAL A 146 -5.94 0.30 -9.20
CA VAL A 146 -5.35 1.64 -9.33
C VAL A 146 -5.48 2.15 -10.77
N ARG A 147 -5.25 1.30 -11.79
CA ARG A 147 -5.48 1.67 -13.20
C ARG A 147 -6.94 2.00 -13.47
N ARG A 148 -7.87 1.18 -13.00
CA ARG A 148 -9.32 1.39 -13.15
C ARG A 148 -9.75 2.73 -12.53
N VAL A 149 -9.24 3.06 -11.34
CA VAL A 149 -9.50 4.34 -10.68
C VAL A 149 -8.92 5.51 -11.47
N ILE A 150 -7.69 5.39 -12.00
CA ILE A 150 -7.09 6.42 -12.86
C ILE A 150 -7.96 6.67 -14.10
N GLU A 151 -8.37 5.61 -14.80
CA GLU A 151 -9.23 5.70 -15.99
C GLU A 151 -10.59 6.35 -15.67
N THR A 152 -11.14 6.10 -14.49
CA THR A 152 -12.45 6.60 -14.08
C THR A 152 -12.40 8.07 -13.62
N HIS A 153 -11.33 8.49 -12.94
CA HIS A 153 -11.31 9.77 -12.20
C HIS A 153 -10.32 10.80 -12.74
N ALA A 154 -9.25 10.41 -13.43
CA ALA A 154 -8.25 11.35 -13.90
C ALA A 154 -8.75 12.13 -15.12
N ARG A 155 -8.69 13.47 -15.05
CA ARG A 155 -9.08 14.38 -16.15
C ARG A 155 -7.91 14.86 -17.01
N LYS A 156 -6.71 14.43 -16.68
CA LYS A 156 -5.43 14.74 -17.32
C LYS A 156 -4.54 13.50 -17.24
N PRO A 157 -3.44 13.41 -18.00
CA PRO A 157 -2.46 12.34 -17.82
C PRO A 157 -2.06 12.20 -16.35
N PHE A 158 -2.12 10.97 -15.83
CA PHE A 158 -1.82 10.66 -14.44
C PHE A 158 -0.89 9.45 -14.38
N LEU A 159 0.26 9.62 -13.73
CA LEU A 159 1.33 8.62 -13.72
C LEU A 159 1.02 7.50 -12.74
N LEU A 160 1.29 6.27 -13.17
CA LEU A 160 1.34 5.10 -12.30
C LEU A 160 2.74 4.50 -12.36
N ARG A 161 3.43 4.51 -11.22
CA ARG A 161 4.73 3.84 -11.04
C ARG A 161 4.57 2.65 -10.09
N TYR A 162 5.34 1.59 -10.31
CA TYR A 162 5.47 0.48 -9.38
C TYR A 162 6.92 0.39 -8.91
N ARG A 163 7.12 0.41 -7.60
CA ARG A 163 8.44 0.22 -6.98
C ARG A 163 8.56 -1.22 -6.48
N GLY A 164 9.27 -2.05 -7.24
CA GLY A 164 9.59 -3.42 -6.85
C GLY A 164 11.09 -3.68 -6.82
N PHE A 165 11.45 -4.84 -6.28
CA PHE A 165 12.76 -5.45 -6.55
C PHE A 165 12.62 -6.38 -7.76
N VAL A 166 13.59 -6.31 -8.67
CA VAL A 166 13.85 -7.32 -9.68
C VAL A 166 15.13 -7.98 -9.22
N GLU A 167 15.05 -9.25 -8.80
CA GLU A 167 16.22 -10.13 -8.70
C GLU A 167 16.18 -11.11 -9.88
#